data_AF-A0A838YPW9-F1
#
_entry.id   AF-A0A838YPW9-F1
#
_cell.length_a   1.000
_cell.length_b   1.000
_cell.length_c   1.000
_cell.angle_alpha   90.00
_cell.angle_beta   90.00
_cell.angle_gamma   90.00
#
_symmetry.space_group_name_H-M   'P 1'
#
loop_
_entity.id
_entity.type
_entity.pdbx_description
1 polymer ?
#
loop_
_entity_poly.entity_id
_entity_poly.type
_entity_poly.pdbx_seq_one_letter_code
_entity_poly.pdbx_strand_id
1 'polypeptide(L)' 'MRNSIFSLATIPPEIDTDDVVEISQAFICNKCGTQLTINRQSVVANEPPKHCKDEMQPLD' A
#
# COMPACT_ATOMS: atom_id res chain seq x y z
N MET A 1 -9.87 -14.48 -33.35
CA MET A 1 -9.34 -13.39 -32.50
C MET A 1 -8.92 -14.03 -31.17
N ARG A 2 -7.64 -14.01 -30.81
CA ARG A 2 -7.15 -14.62 -29.56
C ARG A 2 -7.32 -13.61 -28.44
N ASN A 3 -8.32 -13.81 -27.59
CA ASN A 3 -8.50 -13.04 -26.35
C ASN A 3 -7.44 -13.52 -25.33
N SER A 4 -6.22 -13.01 -25.41
CA SER A 4 -5.26 -13.15 -24.32
C SER A 4 -5.57 -12.12 -23.25
N ILE A 5 -6.04 -12.59 -22.10
CA ILE A 5 -6.09 -11.82 -20.86
C ILE A 5 -4.64 -11.73 -20.35
N PHE A 6 -3.82 -10.87 -20.95
CA PHE A 6 -2.54 -10.52 -20.34
C PHE A 6 -2.86 -9.87 -19.00
N SER A 7 -2.35 -10.45 -17.91
CA SER A 7 -2.49 -9.87 -16.58
C SER A 7 -1.92 -8.45 -16.62
N LEU A 8 -2.77 -7.44 -16.43
CA LEU A 8 -2.38 -6.02 -16.37
C LEU A 8 -1.65 -5.68 -15.05
N ALA A 9 -1.49 -6.67 -14.17
CA ALA A 9 -0.78 -6.51 -12.91
C ALA A 9 0.72 -6.77 -13.12
N THR A 10 1.52 -5.73 -12.97
CA THR A 10 2.98 -5.86 -12.84
C THR A 10 3.27 -6.67 -11.57
N ILE A 11 4.21 -7.61 -11.66
CA ILE A 11 4.71 -8.33 -10.48
C ILE A 11 5.29 -7.27 -9.53
N PRO A 12 4.83 -7.19 -8.27
CA PRO A 12 5.41 -6.26 -7.30
C PRO A 12 6.91 -6.50 -7.17
N PRO A 13 7.72 -5.46 -6.93
CA PRO A 13 9.13 -5.65 -6.62
C PRO A 13 9.25 -6.58 -5.41
N GLU A 14 10.27 -7.44 -5.42
CA GLU A 14 10.63 -8.22 -4.24
C GLU A 14 11.06 -7.26 -3.13
N ILE A 15 10.61 -7.53 -1.90
CA ILE A 15 10.94 -6.75 -0.71
C ILE A 15 11.92 -7.58 0.12
N ASP A 16 13.05 -6.99 0.49
CA ASP A 16 13.97 -7.59 1.46
C ASP A 16 13.31 -7.61 2.85
N THR A 17 13.29 -8.78 3.49
CA THR A 17 12.69 -8.94 4.81
C THR A 17 13.51 -8.26 5.90
N ASP A 18 14.82 -8.08 5.70
CA ASP A 18 15.69 -7.36 6.64
C ASP A 18 15.39 -5.86 6.66
N ASP A 19 14.76 -5.34 5.59
CA ASP A 19 14.31 -3.95 5.48
C ASP A 19 12.89 -3.73 6.04
N VAL A 20 12.24 -4.74 6.63
CA VAL A 20 10.87 -4.63 7.18
C VAL A 20 10.90 -4.46 8.70
N VAL A 21 10.33 -3.36 9.18
CA VAL A 21 10.25 -3.02 10.60
C VAL A 21 8.82 -3.08 11.13
N GLU A 22 8.66 -3.36 12.43
CA GLU A 22 7.37 -3.26 13.12
C GLU A 22 7.04 -1.80 13.41
N ILE A 23 5.80 -1.41 13.11
CA ILE A 23 5.27 -0.06 13.30
C ILE A 23 3.82 -0.14 13.82
N SER A 24 3.18 0.99 14.05
CA SER A 24 1.73 1.07 14.28
C SER A 24 1.17 2.40 13.76
N GLN A 25 1.25 2.61 12.45
CA GLN A 25 0.78 3.85 11.82
C GLN A 25 -0.65 3.69 11.32
N ALA A 26 -1.55 4.54 11.79
CA ALA A 26 -2.92 4.61 11.31
C ALA A 26 -3.04 5.60 10.14
N PHE A 27 -3.97 5.33 9.22
CA PHE A 27 -4.29 6.17 8.07
C PHE A 27 -5.80 6.31 7.89
N ILE A 28 -6.24 7.44 7.32
CA ILE A 28 -7.62 7.71 6.94
C ILE A 28 -7.73 8.13 5.46
N CYS A 29 -8.77 7.63 4.78
CA CYS A 29 -9.14 8.11 3.45
C CYS A 29 -10.06 9.33 3.59
N ASN A 30 -9.59 10.51 3.19
CA ASN A 30 -10.36 11.75 3.28
C ASN A 30 -11.61 11.80 2.39
N LYS A 31 -11.76 10.88 1.42
CA LYS A 31 -12.94 10.83 0.55
C LYS A 31 -14.10 10.05 1.16
N CYS A 32 -13.83 8.92 1.82
CA CYS A 32 -14.86 7.99 2.27
C CYS A 32 -14.80 7.64 3.77
N GLY A 33 -13.78 8.11 4.49
CA GLY A 33 -13.62 7.88 5.93
C GLY A 33 -13.05 6.50 6.31
N THR A 34 -12.72 5.64 5.34
CA THR A 34 -12.10 4.33 5.61
C THR A 34 -10.78 4.52 6.37
N GLN A 35 -10.57 3.74 7.42
CA GLN A 35 -9.34 3.72 8.19
C GLN A 35 -8.64 2.37 8.09
N LEU A 36 -7.32 2.39 8.19
CA LEU A 36 -6.49 1.19 8.32
C LEU A 36 -5.28 1.48 9.20
N THR A 37 -4.71 0.44 9.79
CA THR A 37 -3.44 0.51 10.52
C THR A 37 -2.42 -0.41 9.86
N ILE A 38 -1.23 0.12 9.57
CA ILE A 38 -0.08 -0.67 9.13
C ILE A 38 0.73 -1.05 10.36
N ASN A 39 1.00 -2.35 10.52
CA ASN A 39 1.77 -2.90 11.64
C ASN A 39 3.21 -3.31 11.26
N ARG A 40 3.50 -3.42 9.96
CA ARG A 40 4.84 -3.71 9.43
C ARG A 40 5.05 -2.98 8.12
N GLN A 41 6.23 -2.40 7.90
CA GLN A 41 6.52 -1.61 6.72
C GLN A 41 7.98 -1.78 6.30
N SER A 42 8.23 -1.83 4.99
CA SER A 42 9.59 -1.73 4.45
C SER A 42 10.12 -0.31 4.65
N VAL A 43 11.38 -0.14 5.06
CA VAL A 43 12.03 1.17 5.17
C VAL A 43 12.36 1.78 3.80
N VAL A 44 12.35 0.96 2.74
CA VAL A 44 12.62 1.36 1.36
C VAL A 44 11.32 1.66 0.60
N ALA A 45 10.29 0.84 0.79
CA ALA A 45 8.96 1.00 0.17
C ALA A 45 7.91 1.39 1.22
N ASN A 46 7.90 2.66 1.61
CA ASN A 46 7.09 3.19 2.71
C ASN A 46 6.06 4.27 2.31
N GLU A 47 5.66 4.32 1.03
CA GLU A 47 4.62 5.25 0.58
C GLU A 47 3.28 5.00 1.30
N PRO A 48 2.48 6.06 1.54
CA PRO A 48 1.14 5.92 2.09
C PRO A 48 0.24 4.99 1.23
N PRO A 49 -0.67 4.22 1.86
CA PRO A 49 -1.64 3.43 1.13
C PRO A 49 -2.54 4.29 0.25
N LYS A 50 -2.97 3.73 -0.88
CA LYS A 50 -3.89 4.39 -1.82
C LYS A 50 -5.29 3.80 -1.68
N HIS A 51 -6.29 4.68 -1.54
CA HIS A 51 -7.72 4.32 -1.50
C HIS A 51 -8.56 5.41 -2.18
N CYS A 52 -9.66 5.04 -2.82
CA CYS A 52 -10.43 5.94 -3.68
C CYS A 52 -9.58 6.70 -4.72
N LYS A 53 -8.52 6.04 -5.22
CA LYS A 53 -7.53 6.56 -6.19
C LYS A 53 -6.58 7.65 -5.67
N ASP A 54 -6.61 7.97 -4.38
CA ASP A 54 -5.76 8.97 -3.75
C ASP A 54 -4.96 8.34 -2.59
N GLU A 55 -3.88 9.00 -2.19
CA GLU A 55 -3.12 8.63 -0.99
C GLU A 55 -3.93 8.92 0.28
N MET A 56 -3.91 7.97 1.21
CA MET A 56 -4.51 8.13 2.53
C MET A 56 -3.61 9.02 3.40
N GLN A 57 -4.22 9.79 4.31
CA GLN A 57 -3.48 10.66 5.23
C GLN A 57 -3.15 9.90 6.51
N PRO A 58 -1.93 10.03 7.05
CA PRO A 58 -1.61 9.48 8.35
C PRO A 58 -2.46 10.16 9.42
N LEU A 59 -2.82 9.40 10.45
CA LEU A 59 -3.39 9.91 11.68
C LEU A 59 -2.25 9.99 12.70
N ASP A 60 -2.07 11.18 13.29
CA ASP A 60 -1.10 11.43 14.38
C ASP A 60 -1.48 10.70 15.67
#